data_AF-A0A7S2DFJ7-F1
#
_entry.id   AF-A0A7S2DFJ7-F1
#
_cell.length_a   1.000
_cell.length_b   1.000
_cell.length_c   1.000
_cell.angle_alpha   90.00
_cell.angle_beta   90.00
_cell.angle_gamma   90.00
#
_symmetry.space_group_name_H-M   'P 1'
#
loop_
_entity.id
_entity.type
_entity.pdbx_description
1 polymer ?
#
loop_
_entity_poly.entity_id
_entity_poly.type
_entity_poly.pdbx_seq_one_letter_code
_entity_poly.pdbx_strand_id
1 'polypeptide(L)'
;FQAGLAQPQNQVMNSTPAAGTSTLLPQHPQGKFRFDLCERCCTCQADCWMAWCCGCFPVAQMLEKLVFNGTSTCLNYNSFLFVYFPLLLLEIILYSVMDEDNSLRVYLRFLWILFTVGLTLIRQKVREHYNIQGSCCADCCCSCCCTVCVTTQLVGQMWVLPSRTPGCDMSKSPAGIV
;
A
#
# COMPACT_ATOMS: atom_id res chain seq x y z
N PHE A 1 19.43 30.27 -2.60
CA PHE A 1 19.50 29.32 -1.48
C PHE A 1 18.84 28.00 -1.91
N GLN A 2 19.59 27.11 -2.56
CA GLN A 2 19.19 25.74 -2.81
C GLN A 2 19.92 24.88 -1.77
N ALA A 3 19.24 24.57 -0.67
CA ALA A 3 19.75 23.61 0.30
C ALA A 3 19.56 22.21 -0.29
N GLY A 4 20.65 21.65 -0.84
CA GLY A 4 20.71 20.25 -1.25
C GLY A 4 20.57 19.36 -0.02
N LEU A 5 19.37 18.83 0.21
CA LEU A 5 19.14 17.75 1.18
C LEU A 5 19.82 16.50 0.64
N ALA A 6 21.01 16.21 1.19
CA ALA A 6 21.71 14.96 0.97
C ALA A 6 20.79 13.80 1.38
N GLN A 7 20.35 12.99 0.41
CA GLN A 7 19.68 11.73 0.72
C GLN A 7 20.69 10.80 1.40
N PRO A 8 20.35 10.17 2.53
CA PRO A 8 21.21 9.18 3.14
C PRO A 8 21.39 8.02 2.15
N GLN A 9 22.62 7.84 1.68
CA GLN A 9 23.01 6.65 0.94
C GLN A 9 22.93 5.46 1.89
N ASN A 10 21.79 4.76 1.88
CA ASN A 10 21.67 3.44 2.46
C ASN A 10 22.67 2.53 1.73
N GLN A 11 23.80 2.26 2.38
CA GLN A 11 24.72 1.22 1.97
C GLN A 11 23.93 -0.10 1.95
N VAL A 12 23.61 -0.55 0.74
CA VAL A 12 23.08 -1.89 0.48
C VAL A 12 24.18 -2.86 0.90
N MET A 13 24.07 -3.42 2.10
CA MET A 13 24.95 -4.49 2.54
C MET A 13 24.77 -5.67 1.59
N ASN A 14 25.82 -5.94 0.80
CA ASN A 14 25.95 -7.13 -0.04
C ASN A 14 26.16 -8.35 0.87
N SER A 15 25.09 -8.84 1.48
CA SER A 15 25.05 -10.21 1.98
C SER A 15 24.62 -11.12 0.82
N THR A 16 25.55 -11.90 0.29
CA THR A 16 25.27 -12.99 -0.65
C THR A 16 24.24 -13.93 -0.01
N PRO A 17 22.99 -14.04 -0.51
CA PRO A 17 22.02 -14.93 0.07
C PRO A 17 22.43 -16.37 -0.26
N ALA A 18 22.54 -17.21 0.78
CA ALA A 18 22.48 -18.65 0.61
C ALA A 18 21.18 -18.99 -0.12
N ALA A 19 21.20 -20.02 -0.99
CA ALA A 19 20.05 -20.49 -1.75
C ALA A 19 18.94 -21.00 -0.81
N GLY A 20 18.16 -20.06 -0.28
CA GLY A 20 17.09 -20.25 0.66
C GLY A 20 15.99 -19.26 0.32
N THR A 21 14.81 -19.79 0.04
CA THR A 21 13.51 -19.13 -0.13
C THR A 21 13.55 -17.61 -0.16
N SER A 22 13.62 -17.02 -1.35
CA SER A 22 13.62 -15.56 -1.54
C SER A 22 12.34 -14.96 -0.95
N THR A 23 12.43 -14.41 0.26
CA THR A 23 11.34 -13.63 0.86
C THR A 23 11.23 -12.31 0.11
N LEU A 24 10.06 -12.06 -0.50
CA LEU A 24 9.78 -10.82 -1.24
C LEU A 24 9.67 -9.59 -0.34
N LEU A 25 9.47 -9.80 0.97
CA LEU A 25 9.44 -8.74 1.96
C LEU A 25 10.87 -8.39 2.39
N PRO A 26 11.23 -7.09 2.38
CA PRO A 26 12.55 -6.66 2.82
C PRO A 26 12.74 -6.96 4.32
N GLN A 27 13.96 -7.36 4.69
CA GLN A 27 14.32 -7.50 6.09
C GLN A 27 14.51 -6.11 6.72
N HIS A 28 13.83 -5.86 7.83
CA HIS A 28 13.89 -4.61 8.58
C HIS A 28 14.05 -4.90 10.08
N PRO A 29 14.57 -3.94 10.87
CA PRO A 29 14.56 -4.05 12.32
C PRO A 29 13.15 -4.35 12.83
N GLN A 30 13.02 -5.39 13.64
CA GLN A 30 11.74 -5.81 14.21
C GLN A 30 11.28 -4.86 15.33
N GLY A 31 9.99 -4.92 15.67
CA GLY A 31 9.44 -4.22 16.84
C GLY A 31 8.93 -2.79 16.59
N LYS A 32 9.22 -2.17 15.45
CA LYS A 32 8.65 -0.87 15.06
C LYS A 32 8.48 -0.71 13.54
N PHE A 33 7.55 0.15 13.12
CA PHE A 33 7.49 0.59 11.74
C PHE A 33 8.73 1.42 11.40
N ARG A 34 9.19 1.32 10.14
CA ARG A 34 10.34 2.07 9.63
C ARG A 34 10.14 3.57 9.62
N PHE A 35 8.89 4.01 9.43
CA PHE A 35 8.49 5.40 9.35
C PHE A 35 7.34 5.65 10.31
N ASP A 36 7.20 6.85 10.83
CA ASP A 36 6.01 7.27 11.57
C ASP A 36 4.81 7.45 10.63
N LEU A 37 3.59 7.42 11.19
CA LEU A 37 2.36 7.33 10.40
C LEU A 37 2.25 8.45 9.34
N CYS A 38 2.48 9.69 9.73
CA CYS A 38 2.34 10.86 8.86
C CYS A 38 3.66 11.30 8.20
N GLU A 39 4.78 10.63 8.49
CA GLU A 39 6.12 11.07 8.08
C GLU A 39 6.24 11.18 6.55
N ARG A 40 5.64 10.22 5.83
CA ARG A 40 5.75 10.13 4.36
C ARG A 40 4.65 10.84 3.60
N CYS A 41 3.49 11.05 4.23
CA CYS A 41 2.31 11.64 3.58
C CYS A 41 2.60 13.05 3.06
N CYS A 42 3.40 13.84 3.78
CA CYS A 42 3.71 15.23 3.42
C CYS A 42 4.89 15.39 2.44
N THR A 43 5.54 14.30 2.01
CA THR A 43 6.75 14.38 1.18
C THR A 43 6.47 14.53 -0.32
N CYS A 44 5.20 14.54 -0.73
CA CYS A 44 4.74 14.65 -2.13
C CYS A 44 5.45 13.70 -3.12
N GLN A 45 5.90 12.54 -2.66
CA GLN A 45 6.54 11.52 -3.50
C GLN A 45 5.49 10.76 -4.35
N ALA A 46 5.96 10.02 -5.36
CA ALA A 46 5.10 9.28 -6.29
C ALA A 46 4.15 8.29 -5.58
N ASP A 47 4.59 7.68 -4.49
CA ASP A 47 3.77 6.78 -3.69
C ASP A 47 2.68 7.49 -2.87
N CYS A 48 2.90 8.74 -2.47
CA CYS A 48 1.85 9.59 -1.90
C CYS A 48 0.77 9.88 -2.94
N TRP A 49 1.15 10.29 -4.15
CA TRP A 49 0.19 10.51 -5.24
C TRP A 49 -0.58 9.25 -5.63
N MET A 50 0.08 8.10 -5.68
CA MET A 50 -0.61 6.83 -5.88
C MET A 50 -1.57 6.49 -4.75
N ALA A 51 -1.18 6.72 -3.49
CA ALA A 51 -2.07 6.46 -2.36
C ALA A 51 -3.32 7.35 -2.40
N TRP A 52 -3.20 8.60 -2.88
CA TRP A 52 -4.31 9.53 -3.05
C TRP A 52 -5.19 9.19 -4.27
N CYS A 53 -4.60 9.06 -5.45
CA CYS A 53 -5.35 8.97 -6.71
C CYS A 53 -5.75 7.55 -7.07
N CYS A 54 -4.96 6.56 -6.65
CA CYS A 54 -4.99 5.21 -7.19
C CYS A 54 -4.71 4.17 -6.10
N GLY A 55 -5.21 4.39 -4.87
CA GLY A 55 -4.87 3.61 -3.69
C GLY A 55 -5.14 2.10 -3.81
N CYS A 56 -6.05 1.69 -4.70
CA CYS A 56 -6.35 0.27 -4.94
C CYS A 56 -5.13 -0.52 -5.44
N PHE A 57 -4.25 0.08 -6.24
CA PHE A 57 -3.06 -0.59 -6.76
C PHE A 57 -2.01 -0.89 -5.68
N PRO A 58 -1.53 0.07 -4.86
CA PRO A 58 -0.57 -0.25 -3.80
C PRO A 58 -1.17 -1.24 -2.80
N VAL A 59 -2.46 -1.13 -2.46
CA VAL A 59 -3.15 -2.10 -1.59
C VAL A 59 -3.15 -3.50 -2.18
N ALA A 60 -3.56 -3.65 -3.45
CA ALA A 60 -3.54 -4.94 -4.12
C ALA A 60 -2.12 -5.52 -4.19
N GLN A 61 -1.12 -4.70 -4.53
CA GLN A 61 0.29 -5.14 -4.57
C GLN A 61 0.82 -5.58 -3.20
N MET A 62 0.39 -4.92 -2.11
CA MET A 62 0.74 -5.32 -0.74
C MET A 62 0.11 -6.66 -0.36
N LEU A 63 -1.16 -6.89 -0.71
CA LEU A 63 -1.83 -8.18 -0.50
C LEU A 63 -1.10 -9.31 -1.22
N GLU A 64 -0.72 -9.09 -2.48
CA GLU A 64 -0.01 -10.09 -3.26
C GLU A 64 1.33 -10.47 -2.62
N LYS A 65 2.09 -9.47 -2.16
CA LYS A 65 3.34 -9.71 -1.44
C LYS A 65 3.15 -10.51 -0.15
N LEU A 66 2.06 -10.30 0.58
CA LEU A 66 1.75 -11.09 1.78
C LEU A 66 1.43 -12.55 1.42
N VAL A 67 0.63 -12.77 0.37
CA VAL A 67 0.30 -14.11 -0.15
C VAL A 67 1.55 -14.86 -0.58
N PHE A 68 2.42 -14.24 -1.38
CA PHE A 68 3.69 -14.85 -1.79
C PHE A 68 4.63 -15.14 -0.62
N ASN A 69 4.53 -14.38 0.48
CA ASN A 69 5.28 -14.63 1.70
C ASN A 69 4.64 -15.74 2.58
N GLY A 70 3.66 -16.50 2.05
CA GLY A 70 2.99 -17.59 2.75
C GLY A 70 1.98 -17.13 3.80
N THR A 71 1.57 -15.86 3.78
CA THR A 71 0.55 -15.37 4.70
C THR A 71 -0.82 -15.79 4.18
N SER A 72 -1.56 -16.57 4.98
CA SER A 72 -2.96 -16.89 4.69
C SER A 72 -3.81 -15.63 4.82
N THR A 73 -4.14 -15.00 3.69
CA THR A 73 -5.11 -13.91 3.59
C THR A 73 -6.34 -14.38 2.84
N CYS A 74 -7.52 -13.88 3.21
CA CYS A 74 -8.76 -14.15 2.47
C CYS A 74 -8.83 -13.38 1.14
N LEU A 75 -7.90 -12.44 0.91
CA LEU A 75 -7.85 -11.54 -0.23
C LEU A 75 -6.48 -11.66 -0.91
N ASN A 76 -6.48 -11.84 -2.24
CA ASN A 76 -5.31 -11.76 -3.11
C ASN A 76 -5.46 -10.55 -4.07
N TYR A 77 -4.44 -10.25 -4.88
CA TYR A 77 -4.47 -9.12 -5.82
C TYR A 77 -5.71 -9.12 -6.72
N ASN A 78 -5.96 -10.24 -7.39
CA ASN A 78 -7.03 -10.37 -8.38
C ASN A 78 -8.41 -10.29 -7.71
N SER A 79 -8.63 -10.99 -6.59
CA SER A 79 -9.89 -10.96 -5.87
C SER A 79 -10.22 -9.55 -5.35
N PHE A 80 -9.22 -8.83 -4.84
CA PHE A 80 -9.42 -7.45 -4.38
C PHE A 80 -9.83 -6.52 -5.52
N LEU A 81 -9.09 -6.54 -6.64
CA LEU A 81 -9.41 -5.71 -7.80
C LEU A 81 -10.72 -6.12 -8.48
N PHE A 82 -11.02 -7.41 -8.54
CA PHE A 82 -12.26 -7.94 -9.12
C PHE A 82 -13.50 -7.53 -8.31
N VAL A 83 -13.37 -7.32 -7.00
CA VAL A 83 -14.45 -6.73 -6.19
C VAL A 83 -14.45 -5.21 -6.31
N TYR A 84 -13.27 -4.58 -6.29
CA TYR A 84 -13.13 -3.13 -6.28
C TYR A 84 -13.62 -2.46 -7.57
N PHE A 85 -13.19 -2.92 -8.75
CA PHE A 85 -13.53 -2.26 -10.02
C PHE A 85 -15.02 -2.30 -10.37
N PRO A 86 -15.75 -3.43 -10.22
CA PRO A 86 -17.19 -3.43 -10.43
C PRO A 86 -17.94 -2.54 -9.45
N LEU A 87 -17.49 -2.46 -8.19
CA LEU A 87 -18.10 -1.54 -7.22
C LEU A 87 -17.86 -0.07 -7.60
N LEU A 88 -16.65 0.26 -8.07
CA LEU A 88 -16.33 1.59 -8.59
C LEU A 88 -17.13 1.92 -9.86
N LEU A 89 -17.26 0.97 -10.79
CA LEU A 89 -18.05 1.16 -12.01
C LEU A 89 -19.54 1.32 -11.69
N LEU A 90 -20.08 0.50 -10.79
CA LEU A 90 -21.44 0.60 -10.31
C LEU A 90 -21.68 1.96 -9.66
N GLU A 91 -20.73 2.46 -8.86
CA GLU A 91 -20.79 3.81 -8.30
C GLU A 91 -20.85 4.89 -9.40
N ILE A 92 -19.98 4.83 -10.41
CA ILE A 92 -19.98 5.79 -11.53
C ILE A 92 -21.32 5.78 -12.27
N ILE A 93 -21.88 4.59 -12.53
CA ILE A 93 -23.17 4.43 -13.21
C ILE A 93 -24.30 5.00 -12.33
N LEU A 94 -24.35 4.64 -11.06
CA LEU A 94 -25.37 5.16 -10.14
C LEU A 94 -25.27 6.67 -9.97
N TYR A 95 -24.06 7.23 -9.92
CA TYR A 95 -23.84 8.69 -9.93
C TYR A 95 -24.42 9.35 -11.18
N SER A 96 -24.29 8.72 -12.34
CA SER A 96 -24.84 9.28 -13.59
C SER A 96 -26.36 9.18 -13.72
N VAL A 97 -27.02 8.33 -12.93
CA VAL A 97 -28.46 8.03 -13.05
C VAL A 97 -29.29 8.62 -11.90
N MET A 98 -28.71 8.78 -10.70
CA MET A 98 -29.41 9.21 -9.50
C MET A 98 -29.19 10.70 -9.22
N ASP A 99 -30.28 11.39 -8.86
CA ASP A 99 -30.32 12.82 -8.53
C ASP A 99 -29.55 13.17 -7.22
N GLU A 100 -29.05 14.40 -7.12
CA GLU A 100 -27.73 14.76 -6.53
C GLU A 100 -27.50 14.55 -5.01
N ASP A 101 -28.50 14.42 -4.14
CA ASP A 101 -28.24 14.81 -2.73
C ASP A 101 -27.86 13.71 -1.71
N ASN A 102 -28.29 12.45 -1.87
CA ASN A 102 -28.13 11.44 -0.79
C ASN A 102 -27.48 10.11 -1.19
N SER A 103 -27.68 9.60 -2.41
CA SER A 103 -27.17 8.28 -2.79
C SER A 103 -25.64 8.24 -2.90
N LEU A 104 -25.02 9.28 -3.44
CA LEU A 104 -23.56 9.36 -3.63
C LEU A 104 -22.78 9.23 -2.31
N ARG A 105 -23.29 9.84 -1.23
CA ARG A 105 -22.63 9.79 0.09
C ARG A 105 -22.63 8.39 0.70
N VAL A 106 -23.62 7.55 0.37
CA VAL A 106 -23.73 6.19 0.91
C VAL A 106 -22.75 5.25 0.20
N TYR A 107 -22.59 5.36 -1.12
CA TYR A 107 -21.70 4.48 -1.88
C TYR A 107 -20.21 4.81 -1.72
N LEU A 108 -19.85 6.11 -1.66
CA LEU A 108 -18.49 6.52 -1.31
C LEU A 108 -18.05 5.95 0.05
N ARG A 109 -18.98 5.79 0.99
CA ARG A 109 -18.71 5.14 2.29
C ARG A 109 -18.43 3.66 2.15
N PHE A 110 -19.11 2.94 1.24
CA PHE A 110 -18.87 1.50 1.06
C PHE A 110 -17.48 1.21 0.50
N LEU A 111 -17.06 1.91 -0.56
CA LEU A 111 -15.70 1.75 -1.09
C LEU A 111 -14.64 2.15 -0.06
N TRP A 112 -14.88 3.24 0.68
CA TRP A 112 -13.99 3.67 1.74
C TRP A 112 -13.91 2.66 2.89
N ILE A 113 -15.02 2.04 3.30
CA ILE A 113 -15.04 0.97 4.31
C ILE A 113 -14.25 -0.25 3.81
N LEU A 114 -14.50 -0.70 2.58
CA LEU A 114 -13.77 -1.83 1.99
C LEU A 114 -12.26 -1.57 2.00
N PHE A 115 -11.86 -0.37 1.58
CA PHE A 115 -10.46 0.04 1.54
C PHE A 115 -9.83 0.08 2.94
N THR A 116 -10.56 0.63 3.91
CA THR A 116 -10.15 0.73 5.31
C THR A 116 -9.97 -0.63 5.96
N VAL A 117 -10.91 -1.56 5.73
CA VAL A 117 -10.82 -2.94 6.21
C VAL A 117 -9.62 -3.63 5.58
N GLY A 118 -9.44 -3.50 4.26
CA GLY A 118 -8.29 -4.06 3.54
C GLY A 118 -6.96 -3.58 4.11
N LEU A 119 -6.80 -2.26 4.31
CA LEU A 119 -5.60 -1.69 4.92
C LEU A 119 -5.39 -2.14 6.36
N THR A 120 -6.45 -2.26 7.15
CA THR A 120 -6.37 -2.73 8.54
C THR A 120 -5.82 -4.15 8.58
N LEU A 121 -6.33 -5.04 7.70
CA LEU A 121 -5.86 -6.42 7.60
C LEU A 121 -4.40 -6.49 7.14
N ILE A 122 -4.02 -5.74 6.11
CA ILE A 122 -2.62 -5.67 5.64
C ILE A 122 -1.72 -5.19 6.78
N ARG A 123 -2.12 -4.13 7.46
CA ARG A 123 -1.35 -3.56 8.57
C ARG A 123 -1.15 -4.55 9.70
N GLN A 124 -2.19 -5.30 10.09
CA GLN A 124 -2.08 -6.38 11.08
C GLN A 124 -1.09 -7.45 10.63
N LYS A 125 -1.17 -7.92 9.38
CA LYS A 125 -0.25 -8.92 8.84
C LYS A 125 1.20 -8.43 8.76
N VAL A 126 1.40 -7.17 8.42
CA VAL A 126 2.72 -6.55 8.47
C VAL A 126 3.24 -6.49 9.91
N ARG A 127 2.39 -6.15 10.89
CA ARG A 127 2.79 -6.14 12.31
C ARG A 127 3.16 -7.53 12.82
N GLU A 128 2.35 -8.54 12.50
CA GLU A 128 2.63 -9.95 12.80
C GLU A 128 3.98 -10.37 12.18
N HIS A 129 4.21 -10.04 10.90
CA HIS A 129 5.44 -10.41 10.20
C HIS A 129 6.70 -9.76 10.79
N TYR A 130 6.63 -8.48 11.19
CA TYR A 130 7.77 -7.72 11.72
C TYR A 130 7.81 -7.66 13.27
N ASN A 131 7.01 -8.46 13.97
CA ASN A 131 6.88 -8.45 15.44
C ASN A 131 6.62 -7.04 16.02
N ILE A 132 5.81 -6.22 15.35
CA ILE A 132 5.48 -4.86 15.78
C ILE A 132 4.27 -4.93 16.74
N GLN A 133 4.46 -4.55 18.00
CA GLN A 133 3.37 -4.55 18.99
C GLN A 133 2.21 -3.66 18.56
N GLY A 134 0.98 -4.07 18.84
CA GLY A 134 -0.21 -3.42 18.29
C GLY A 134 -1.57 -3.94 18.75
N SER A 135 -2.63 -3.27 18.32
CA SER A 135 -4.00 -3.72 18.50
C SER A 135 -4.82 -3.50 17.22
N CYS A 136 -5.80 -4.38 17.02
CA CYS A 136 -6.75 -4.29 15.90
C CYS A 136 -7.46 -2.93 15.86
N CYS A 137 -7.90 -2.44 17.02
CA CYS A 137 -8.60 -1.15 17.12
C CYS A 137 -7.70 0.03 16.71
N ALA A 138 -6.42 0.03 17.09
CA ALA A 138 -5.50 1.06 16.68
C ALA A 138 -5.26 1.04 15.17
N ASP A 139 -5.15 -0.16 14.57
CA ASP A 139 -4.95 -0.30 13.13
C ASP A 139 -6.18 0.12 12.32
N CYS A 140 -7.38 -0.20 12.81
CA CYS A 140 -8.64 0.26 12.25
C CYS A 140 -8.75 1.80 12.33
N CYS A 141 -8.49 2.37 13.52
CA CYS A 141 -8.54 3.82 13.72
C CYS A 141 -7.56 4.56 12.81
N CYS A 142 -6.31 4.09 12.71
CA CYS A 142 -5.33 4.68 11.79
C CYS A 142 -5.78 4.58 10.32
N SER A 143 -6.33 3.44 9.90
CA SER A 143 -6.77 3.21 8.51
C SER A 143 -7.99 4.06 8.14
N CYS A 144 -8.91 4.25 9.08
CA CYS A 144 -10.04 5.18 8.97
C CYS A 144 -9.55 6.63 8.92
N CYS A 145 -8.79 7.08 9.91
CA CYS A 145 -8.48 8.50 10.08
C CYS A 145 -7.48 9.04 9.06
N CYS A 146 -6.53 8.22 8.60
CA CYS A 146 -5.63 8.62 7.52
C CYS A 146 -5.22 7.43 6.64
N THR A 147 -6.13 7.05 5.77
CA THR A 147 -5.94 6.02 4.74
C THR A 147 -4.66 6.19 3.93
N VAL A 148 -4.35 7.41 3.49
CA VAL A 148 -3.15 7.73 2.71
C VAL A 148 -1.88 7.56 3.54
N CYS A 149 -1.88 8.04 4.79
CA CYS A 149 -0.76 7.90 5.71
C CYS A 149 -0.43 6.42 5.96
N VAL A 150 -1.46 5.61 6.23
CA VAL A 150 -1.29 4.15 6.42
C VAL A 150 -0.73 3.51 5.16
N THR A 151 -1.28 3.83 3.98
CA THR A 151 -0.82 3.26 2.71
C THR A 151 0.65 3.59 2.45
N THR A 152 1.05 4.85 2.60
CA THR A 152 2.45 5.28 2.38
C THR A 152 3.42 4.73 3.43
N GLN A 153 3.00 4.59 4.69
CA GLN A 153 3.79 3.92 5.72
C GLN A 153 4.01 2.44 5.38
N LEU A 154 2.96 1.73 4.96
CA LEU A 154 3.05 0.31 4.59
C LEU A 154 3.86 0.09 3.30
N VAL A 155 3.72 0.95 2.29
CA VAL A 155 4.59 0.94 1.11
C VAL A 155 6.05 1.11 1.51
N GLY A 156 6.35 2.05 2.42
CA GLY A 156 7.70 2.28 2.94
C GLY A 156 8.28 1.08 3.70
N GLN A 157 7.41 0.28 4.32
CA GLN A 157 7.76 -0.93 5.06
C GLN A 157 7.94 -2.15 4.14
N MET A 158 7.10 -2.31 3.12
CA MET A 158 6.99 -3.56 2.34
C MET A 158 7.74 -3.51 0.99
N TRP A 159 8.19 -2.33 0.56
CA TRP A 159 8.87 -2.17 -0.72
C TRP A 159 10.37 -1.99 -0.52
N VAL A 160 11.16 -2.77 -1.26
CA VAL A 160 12.62 -2.67 -1.25
C VAL A 160 13.07 -1.24 -1.62
N LEU A 161 12.41 -0.65 -2.62
CA LEU A 161 12.65 0.73 -3.08
C LEU A 161 11.32 1.50 -3.11
N PRO A 162 10.90 2.12 -1.99
CA PRO A 162 9.60 2.79 -1.92
C PRO A 162 9.51 4.05 -2.80
N SER A 163 10.66 4.62 -3.21
CA SER A 163 10.73 5.71 -4.17
C SER A 163 10.52 5.28 -5.63
N ARG A 164 10.60 3.97 -5.93
CA ARG A 164 10.34 3.44 -7.27
C ARG A 164 9.05 2.64 -7.25
N THR A 165 8.05 3.20 -7.92
CA THR A 165 6.78 2.51 -8.13
C THR A 165 6.94 1.38 -9.13
N PRO A 166 6.69 0.12 -8.76
CA PRO A 166 6.69 -0.99 -9.70
C PRO A 166 5.65 -0.74 -10.80
N GLY A 167 6.07 -0.85 -12.07
CA GLY A 167 5.19 -0.71 -13.22
C GLY A 167 4.97 0.72 -13.74
N CYS A 168 5.43 1.76 -13.03
CA CYS A 168 5.34 3.16 -13.50
C CYS A 168 6.67 3.72 -14.04
N ASP A 169 7.70 2.89 -14.20
CA ASP A 169 8.96 3.30 -14.84
C ASP A 169 8.77 3.36 -16.36
N MET A 170 8.17 4.46 -16.85
CA MET A 170 8.02 4.71 -18.29
C MET A 170 9.37 4.92 -19.01
N SER A 171 10.49 5.04 -18.28
CA SER A 171 11.82 5.16 -18.88
C SER A 171 12.35 3.83 -19.40
N LYS A 172 11.80 2.71 -18.93
CA LYS A 172 12.03 1.39 -19.50
C LYS A 172 11.06 1.17 -20.65
N SER A 173 11.52 1.47 -21.86
CA SER A 173 10.89 0.94 -23.08
C SER A 173 10.75 -0.59 -22.94
N PRO A 174 9.64 -1.22 -23.36
CA PRO A 174 9.44 -2.68 -23.26
C PRO A 174 10.42 -3.52 -24.12
N ALA A 175 11.48 -2.91 -24.65
CA ALA A 175 12.55 -3.55 -25.38
C ALA A 175 13.49 -4.31 -24.41
N GLY A 176 13.10 -5.52 -24.03
CA GLY A 176 13.97 -6.39 -23.23
C GLY A 176 13.40 -7.76 -22.86
N ILE A 177 12.37 -8.24 -23.56
CA ILE A 177 12.06 -9.67 -23.61
C ILE A 177 12.63 -10.17 -24.94
N VAL A 178 13.88 -10.64 -24.90
CA VAL A 178 14.46 -11.53 -25.91
C VAL A 178 14.74 -12.83 -25.20
#